data_AF-A0A2G9FVE0-F1
#
_entry.id   AF-A0A2G9FVE0-F1
#
_cell.length_a   1.000
_cell.length_b   1.000
_cell.length_c   1.000
_cell.angle_alpha   90.00
_cell.angle_beta   90.00
_cell.angle_gamma   90.00
#
_symmetry.space_group_name_H-M   'P 1'
#
loop_
_entity.id
_entity.type
_entity.pdbx_description
1 polymer ?
#
loop_
_entity_poly.entity_id
_entity_poly.type
_entity_poly.pdbx_seq_one_letter_code
_entity_poly.pdbx_strand_id
1 'polypeptide(L)'
;MAIERSNCFHSKGDNSPCRVSSNPYMIAFGAVEIILSQIPDFDQIWWLSIVAAVMSFTYSTIGLGLGVAQVVENGKVKGSLTGISIGIVTEEEKIWRSFQALGAIAFAYSYSLILIEIQDTIKSPPSEYKTMKKATLLSVAVTTIFYMLCGCFGYAAFGDLSPGNLLTGFGFYNPYWLLDIANAAIVIHLIGAYQVYCQPLFAFIEKTTSEWFPDSKFIAREITIPIPGYTPYKLNLFRLVWRTIFVLITTVISMLMPFFNDVVGILGALGFWPLTVYFPVEMYIVQKRIPKWSARWISLQILSMACLVISIAALVGSFAGVVSDLKVYKPFKTSY
;
A
#
# COMPACT_ATOMS: atom_id res chain seq x y z
N MET A 1 0.03 -1.19 18.16
CA MET A 1 -1.28 -1.79 18.45
C MET A 1 -1.26 -3.33 18.44
N ALA A 2 -1.02 -4.00 17.31
CA ALA A 2 -1.08 -5.48 17.25
C ALA A 2 -0.14 -6.17 18.26
N ILE A 3 1.09 -5.66 18.40
CA ILE A 3 2.09 -6.14 19.38
C ILE A 3 1.61 -5.97 20.82
N GLU A 4 1.11 -4.79 21.18
CA GLU A 4 0.58 -4.54 22.54
C GLU A 4 -0.60 -5.46 22.85
N ARG A 5 -1.48 -5.68 21.87
CA ARG A 5 -2.62 -6.57 22.00
C ARG A 5 -2.18 -8.03 22.20
N SER A 6 -1.23 -8.50 21.38
CA SER A 6 -0.61 -9.83 21.49
C SER A 6 -0.02 -10.06 22.89
N ASN A 7 0.80 -9.11 23.36
CA ASN A 7 1.40 -9.17 24.69
C ASN A 7 0.37 -9.12 25.83
N CYS A 8 -0.71 -8.37 25.67
CA CYS A 8 -1.81 -8.31 26.66
C CYS A 8 -2.50 -9.66 26.81
N PHE A 9 -2.85 -10.33 25.71
CA PHE A 9 -3.48 -11.66 25.75
C PHE A 9 -2.56 -12.69 26.39
N HIS A 10 -1.27 -12.64 26.08
CA HIS A 10 -0.30 -13.55 26.69
C HIS A 10 -0.14 -13.31 28.20
N SER A 11 -0.09 -12.04 28.63
CA SER A 11 0.10 -11.69 30.03
C SER A 11 -1.15 -11.89 30.90
N LYS A 12 -2.35 -11.63 30.37
CA LYS A 12 -3.61 -11.59 31.13
C LYS A 12 -4.57 -12.73 30.80
N GLY A 13 -4.18 -13.63 29.91
CA GLY A 13 -4.98 -14.75 29.43
C GLY A 13 -6.03 -14.35 28.39
N ASP A 14 -6.47 -15.35 27.62
CA ASP A 14 -7.32 -15.20 26.42
C ASP A 14 -8.70 -14.55 26.68
N ASN A 15 -9.18 -14.61 27.93
CA ASN A 15 -10.49 -14.07 28.33
C ASN A 15 -10.47 -12.56 28.67
N SER A 16 -9.31 -11.90 28.61
CA SER A 16 -9.22 -10.47 28.90
C SER A 16 -9.64 -9.63 27.69
N PRO A 17 -10.45 -8.56 27.85
CA PRO A 17 -10.96 -7.78 26.73
C PRO A 17 -9.87 -6.99 25.97
N CYS A 18 -8.63 -6.92 26.51
CA CYS A 18 -7.40 -6.34 25.92
C CYS A 18 -7.64 -5.21 24.89
N ARG A 19 -8.42 -4.21 25.30
CA ARG A 19 -8.81 -3.09 24.45
C ARG A 19 -7.66 -2.12 24.25
N VAL A 20 -7.17 -2.03 23.02
CA VAL A 20 -6.09 -1.09 22.65
C VAL A 20 -6.66 -0.05 21.69
N SER A 21 -6.38 1.23 21.96
CA SER A 21 -6.74 2.31 21.04
C SER A 21 -5.71 2.39 19.90
N SER A 22 -6.20 2.51 18.68
CA SER A 22 -5.36 2.67 17.49
C SER A 22 -4.78 4.08 17.34
N ASN A 23 -5.44 5.10 17.89
CA ASN A 23 -5.13 6.51 17.67
C ASN A 23 -3.70 6.92 18.06
N PRO A 24 -3.17 6.56 19.25
CA PRO A 24 -1.80 6.95 19.63
C PRO A 24 -0.74 6.42 18.66
N TYR A 25 -0.95 5.22 18.13
CA TYR A 25 -0.05 4.59 17.16
C TYR A 25 -0.08 5.27 15.81
N MET A 26 -1.25 5.70 15.33
CA MET A 26 -1.36 6.47 14.08
C MET A 26 -0.72 7.85 14.20
N ILE A 27 -0.90 8.51 15.36
CA ILE A 27 -0.26 9.80 15.64
C ILE A 27 1.26 9.65 15.69
N ALA A 28 1.77 8.60 16.35
CA ALA A 28 3.20 8.31 16.41
C ALA A 28 3.77 8.02 15.00
N PHE A 29 3.06 7.25 14.18
CA PHE A 29 3.43 7.02 12.78
C PHE A 29 3.50 8.35 12.01
N GLY A 30 2.45 9.18 12.08
CA GLY A 30 2.44 10.50 11.45
C GLY A 30 3.56 11.42 11.94
N ALA A 31 3.94 11.37 13.22
CA ALA A 31 5.07 12.14 13.74
C ALA A 31 6.41 11.69 13.14
N VAL A 32 6.63 10.37 12.98
CA VAL A 32 7.80 9.83 12.27
C VAL A 32 7.80 10.27 10.81
N GLU A 33 6.66 10.20 10.13
CA GLU A 33 6.53 10.64 8.75
C GLU A 33 6.80 12.13 8.59
N ILE A 34 6.36 13.00 9.51
CA ILE A 34 6.69 14.44 9.47
C ILE A 34 8.20 14.64 9.45
N ILE A 35 8.94 13.92 10.30
CA ILE A 35 10.40 14.02 10.40
C ILE A 35 11.07 13.52 9.13
N LEU A 36 10.72 12.31 8.66
CA LEU A 36 11.33 11.70 7.48
C LEU A 36 10.97 12.44 6.20
N SER A 37 9.76 12.98 6.10
CA SER A 37 9.32 13.80 4.97
C SER A 37 10.08 15.11 4.87
N GLN A 38 10.91 15.53 5.84
CA GLN A 38 11.79 16.69 5.67
C GLN A 38 13.06 16.39 4.88
N ILE A 39 13.30 15.12 4.52
CA ILE A 39 14.41 14.73 3.64
C ILE A 39 14.09 15.19 2.21
N PRO A 40 14.97 15.98 1.56
CA PRO A 40 14.65 16.68 0.31
C PRO A 40 14.35 15.78 -0.88
N ASP A 41 15.17 14.75 -1.10
CA ASP A 41 15.27 14.06 -2.39
C ASP A 41 15.14 12.54 -2.25
N PHE A 42 14.63 11.90 -3.31
CA PHE A 42 14.37 10.46 -3.38
C PHE A 42 15.65 9.62 -3.35
N ASP A 43 16.74 10.13 -3.92
CA ASP A 43 18.04 9.45 -3.88
C ASP A 43 18.61 9.40 -2.46
N GLN A 44 18.34 10.40 -1.62
CA GLN A 44 18.83 10.44 -0.23
C GLN A 44 18.13 9.41 0.69
N ILE A 45 16.96 8.89 0.28
CA ILE A 45 16.22 7.84 1.00
C ILE A 45 16.45 6.43 0.43
N TRP A 46 17.45 6.23 -0.43
CA TRP A 46 17.76 4.92 -1.02
C TRP A 46 17.92 3.81 0.03
N TRP A 47 18.54 4.11 1.17
CA TRP A 47 18.75 3.17 2.28
C TRP A 47 17.43 2.76 2.92
N LEU A 48 16.47 3.68 2.99
CA LEU A 48 15.14 3.43 3.55
C LEU A 48 14.37 2.46 2.66
N SER A 49 14.52 2.57 1.33
CA SER A 49 13.96 1.61 0.38
C SER A 49 14.53 0.20 0.54
N ILE A 50 15.82 0.05 0.86
CA ILE A 50 16.43 -1.26 1.15
C ILE A 50 15.85 -1.85 2.44
N VAL A 51 15.80 -1.05 3.51
CA VAL A 51 15.23 -1.49 4.79
C VAL A 51 13.77 -1.91 4.58
N ALA A 52 12.98 -1.09 3.88
CA ALA A 52 11.59 -1.38 3.55
C ALA A 52 11.44 -2.70 2.78
N ALA A 53 12.28 -2.95 1.78
CA ALA A 53 12.28 -4.19 1.01
C ALA A 53 12.60 -5.42 1.90
N VAL A 54 13.65 -5.34 2.72
CA VAL A 54 14.02 -6.44 3.65
C VAL A 54 12.89 -6.75 4.63
N MET A 55 12.26 -5.70 5.17
CA MET A 55 11.12 -5.85 6.08
C MET A 55 9.91 -6.45 5.36
N SER A 56 9.67 -6.07 4.09
CA SER A 56 8.63 -6.65 3.24
C SER A 56 8.78 -8.16 3.05
N PHE A 57 9.99 -8.61 2.72
CA PHE A 57 10.30 -10.04 2.63
C PHE A 57 10.16 -10.74 3.99
N THR A 58 10.56 -10.07 5.07
CA THR A 58 10.51 -10.65 6.42
C THR A 58 9.08 -10.95 6.85
N TYR A 59 8.16 -9.98 6.86
CA TYR A 59 6.79 -10.27 7.30
C TYR A 59 6.04 -11.17 6.30
N SER A 60 6.32 -11.08 5.00
CA SER A 60 5.65 -11.91 4.00
C SER A 60 6.08 -13.38 4.12
N THR A 61 7.37 -13.62 4.40
CA THR A 61 7.89 -14.97 4.64
C THR A 61 7.35 -15.55 5.94
N ILE A 62 7.29 -14.75 7.01
CA ILE A 62 6.67 -15.17 8.28
C ILE A 62 5.19 -15.48 8.07
N GLY A 63 4.42 -14.58 7.45
CA GLY A 63 2.99 -14.79 7.18
C GLY A 63 2.72 -16.04 6.33
N LEU A 64 3.54 -16.28 5.31
CA LEU A 64 3.49 -17.50 4.51
C LEU A 64 3.80 -18.74 5.35
N GLY A 65 4.89 -18.71 6.13
CA GLY A 65 5.28 -19.83 6.99
C GLY A 65 4.20 -20.18 8.01
N LEU A 66 3.58 -19.17 8.63
CA LEU A 66 2.45 -19.34 9.54
C LEU A 66 1.23 -19.92 8.82
N GLY A 67 0.92 -19.46 7.60
CA GLY A 67 -0.15 -20.01 6.77
C GLY A 67 0.06 -21.48 6.45
N VAL A 68 1.27 -21.86 6.02
CA VAL A 68 1.64 -23.25 5.75
C VAL A 68 1.53 -24.10 7.01
N ALA A 69 2.09 -23.63 8.14
CA ALA A 69 2.02 -24.34 9.41
C ALA A 69 0.57 -24.57 9.86
N GLN A 70 -0.29 -23.56 9.72
CA GLN A 70 -1.70 -23.67 10.06
C GLN A 70 -2.46 -24.66 9.18
N VAL A 71 -2.16 -24.71 7.88
CA VAL A 71 -2.74 -25.73 6.97
C VAL A 71 -2.32 -27.14 7.40
N VAL A 72 -1.05 -27.33 7.75
CA VAL A 72 -0.54 -28.61 8.25
C VAL A 72 -1.22 -29.00 9.56
N GLU A 73 -1.33 -28.08 10.52
CA GLU A 73 -2.00 -28.30 11.80
C GLU A 73 -3.49 -28.64 11.65
N ASN A 74 -4.19 -27.93 10.74
CA ASN A 74 -5.59 -28.22 10.44
C ASN A 74 -5.80 -29.64 9.88
N GLY A 75 -4.78 -30.25 9.27
CA GLY A 75 -4.86 -31.53 8.56
C GLY A 75 -5.76 -31.51 7.31
N LYS A 76 -6.28 -30.34 6.92
CA LYS A 76 -7.17 -30.16 5.77
C LYS A 76 -7.13 -28.71 5.26
N VAL A 77 -7.50 -28.54 4.00
CA VAL A 77 -7.74 -27.23 3.38
C VAL A 77 -9.14 -26.75 3.77
N LYS A 78 -9.23 -25.59 4.43
CA LYS A 78 -10.53 -24.99 4.81
C LYS A 78 -11.18 -24.17 3.70
N GLY A 79 -10.40 -23.70 2.73
CA GLY A 79 -10.90 -22.92 1.59
C GLY A 79 -11.81 -23.72 0.67
N SER A 80 -12.80 -23.05 0.08
CA SER A 80 -13.72 -23.59 -0.93
C SER A 80 -13.50 -22.95 -2.31
N LEU A 81 -13.93 -23.62 -3.39
CA LEU A 81 -13.86 -23.08 -4.76
C LEU A 81 -14.79 -21.87 -4.99
N THR A 82 -15.88 -21.76 -4.24
CA THR A 82 -16.88 -20.70 -4.43
C THR A 82 -16.63 -19.50 -3.53
N GLY A 83 -15.50 -19.47 -2.82
CA GLY A 83 -15.18 -18.42 -1.87
C GLY A 83 -15.99 -18.56 -0.57
N ILE A 84 -16.22 -17.42 0.09
CA ILE A 84 -16.97 -17.39 1.34
C ILE A 84 -18.40 -17.95 1.19
N SER A 85 -18.80 -18.81 2.11
CA SER A 85 -20.12 -19.45 2.11
C SER A 85 -21.26 -18.44 2.33
N ILE A 86 -22.34 -18.58 1.56
CA ILE A 86 -23.59 -17.83 1.77
C ILE A 86 -24.21 -18.32 3.09
N GLY A 87 -24.49 -17.39 4.01
CA GLY A 87 -24.91 -17.67 5.39
C GLY A 87 -23.94 -17.11 6.45
N ILE A 88 -22.65 -17.01 6.12
CA ILE A 88 -21.68 -16.19 6.88
C ILE A 88 -21.77 -14.73 6.42
N VAL A 89 -21.97 -14.55 5.12
CA VAL A 89 -22.29 -13.28 4.48
C VAL A 89 -23.56 -13.43 3.64
N THR A 90 -24.22 -12.32 3.37
CA THR A 90 -25.31 -12.24 2.41
C THR A 90 -24.80 -12.38 0.97
N GLU A 91 -25.70 -12.69 0.04
CA GLU A 91 -25.36 -12.78 -1.40
C GLU A 91 -24.81 -11.46 -1.93
N GLU A 92 -25.41 -10.33 -1.53
CA GLU A 92 -24.96 -8.99 -1.90
C GLU A 92 -23.55 -8.69 -1.39
N GLU A 93 -23.28 -8.96 -0.10
CA GLU A 93 -21.94 -8.76 0.48
C GLU A 93 -20.88 -9.62 -0.20
N LYS A 94 -21.24 -10.84 -0.62
CA LYS A 94 -20.35 -11.71 -1.37
C LYS A 94 -19.95 -11.10 -2.72
N ILE A 95 -20.91 -10.47 -3.43
CA ILE A 95 -20.65 -9.76 -4.68
C ILE A 95 -19.77 -8.53 -4.43
N TRP A 96 -20.10 -7.71 -3.43
CA TRP A 96 -19.33 -6.50 -3.12
C TRP A 96 -17.89 -6.79 -2.73
N ARG A 97 -17.67 -7.80 -1.88
CA ARG A 97 -16.32 -8.26 -1.51
C ARG A 97 -15.54 -8.80 -2.70
N SER A 98 -16.21 -9.48 -3.64
CA SER A 98 -15.55 -9.98 -4.85
C SER A 98 -15.09 -8.83 -5.75
N PHE A 99 -15.90 -7.78 -5.91
CA PHE A 99 -15.51 -6.59 -6.65
C PHE A 99 -14.43 -5.78 -5.96
N GLN A 100 -14.54 -5.57 -4.64
CA GLN A 100 -13.50 -4.94 -3.83
C GLN A 100 -12.15 -5.68 -3.98
N ALA A 101 -12.16 -7.02 -4.00
CA ALA A 101 -10.96 -7.83 -4.20
C ALA A 101 -10.28 -7.57 -5.56
N LEU A 102 -11.04 -7.31 -6.63
CA LEU A 102 -10.47 -6.89 -7.92
C LEU A 102 -9.69 -5.57 -7.79
N GLY A 103 -10.24 -4.62 -7.04
CA GLY A 103 -9.58 -3.35 -6.73
C GLY A 103 -8.30 -3.56 -5.91
N ALA A 104 -8.36 -4.43 -4.89
CA ALA A 104 -7.20 -4.76 -4.07
C ALA A 104 -6.09 -5.43 -4.88
N ILE A 105 -6.43 -6.35 -5.79
CA ILE A 105 -5.47 -6.96 -6.72
C ILE A 105 -4.88 -5.88 -7.64
N ALA A 106 -5.70 -4.98 -8.17
CA ALA A 106 -5.24 -3.90 -9.04
C ALA A 106 -4.27 -2.95 -8.33
N PHE A 107 -4.56 -2.60 -7.08
CA PHE A 107 -3.67 -1.82 -6.21
C PHE A 107 -2.36 -2.56 -5.91
N ALA A 108 -2.41 -3.88 -5.69
CA ALA A 108 -1.23 -4.67 -5.36
C ALA A 108 -0.12 -4.60 -6.43
N TYR A 109 -0.47 -4.25 -7.68
CA TYR A 109 0.46 -4.05 -8.80
C TYR A 109 0.60 -2.59 -9.24
N SER A 110 0.24 -1.59 -8.42
CA SER A 110 0.22 -0.17 -8.78
C SER A 110 1.59 0.55 -8.77
N TYR A 111 2.69 -0.16 -9.09
CA TYR A 111 4.04 0.45 -9.10
C TYR A 111 4.25 1.43 -10.27
N SER A 112 3.35 1.43 -11.27
CA SER A 112 3.37 2.33 -12.43
C SER A 112 3.41 3.82 -12.03
N LEU A 113 2.86 4.17 -10.86
CA LEU A 113 2.81 5.53 -10.32
C LEU A 113 4.18 6.14 -10.01
N ILE A 114 5.16 5.30 -9.70
CA ILE A 114 6.52 5.71 -9.30
C ILE A 114 7.58 5.17 -10.26
N LEU A 115 7.13 4.47 -11.32
CA LEU A 115 8.00 3.75 -12.24
C LEU A 115 8.98 4.68 -12.96
N ILE A 116 8.50 5.86 -13.37
CA ILE A 116 9.29 6.83 -14.13
C ILE A 116 10.32 7.49 -13.22
N GLU A 117 9.93 7.82 -11.99
CA GLU A 117 10.77 8.41 -10.96
C GLU A 117 11.88 7.44 -10.55
N ILE A 118 11.56 6.15 -10.36
CA ILE A 118 12.58 5.11 -10.13
C ILE A 118 13.51 5.02 -11.35
N GLN A 119 12.97 5.02 -12.57
CA GLN A 119 13.78 4.92 -13.78
C GLN A 119 14.76 6.10 -13.93
N ASP A 120 14.37 7.30 -13.53
CA ASP A 120 15.19 8.52 -13.59
C ASP A 120 16.40 8.47 -12.64
N THR A 121 16.34 7.64 -11.58
CA THR A 121 17.48 7.44 -10.66
C THR A 121 18.54 6.46 -11.16
N ILE A 122 18.27 5.74 -12.26
CA ILE A 122 19.17 4.69 -12.74
C ILE A 122 20.32 5.28 -13.56
N LYS A 123 21.53 4.89 -13.20
CA LYS A 123 22.73 5.26 -13.94
C LYS A 123 22.78 4.57 -15.31
N SER A 124 23.08 5.34 -16.34
CA SER A 124 23.48 4.86 -17.67
C SER A 124 25.01 4.92 -17.84
N PRO A 125 25.64 3.98 -18.59
CA PRO A 125 25.07 2.86 -19.35
C PRO A 125 24.87 1.55 -18.53
N PRO A 126 23.99 0.60 -18.98
CA PRO A 126 23.14 0.66 -20.18
C PRO A 126 21.91 1.55 -20.00
N SER A 127 21.22 1.90 -21.09
CA SER A 127 19.99 2.71 -21.06
C SER A 127 19.02 2.25 -19.99
N GLU A 128 18.46 3.19 -19.24
CA GLU A 128 17.66 3.02 -18.02
C GLU A 128 16.51 2.04 -18.24
N TYR A 129 15.83 2.13 -19.40
CA TYR A 129 14.72 1.23 -19.74
C TYR A 129 15.13 -0.26 -19.80
N LYS A 130 16.38 -0.58 -20.17
CA LYS A 130 16.86 -1.98 -20.24
C LYS A 130 17.00 -2.55 -18.84
N THR A 131 17.58 -1.77 -17.94
CA THR A 131 17.71 -2.11 -16.52
C THR A 131 16.32 -2.22 -15.90
N MET A 132 15.45 -1.23 -16.11
CA MET A 132 14.09 -1.24 -15.60
C MET A 132 13.24 -2.37 -16.12
N LYS A 133 13.38 -2.76 -17.40
CA LYS A 133 12.64 -3.91 -17.93
C LYS A 133 12.99 -5.20 -17.19
N LYS A 134 14.28 -5.43 -16.89
CA LYS A 134 14.72 -6.59 -16.12
C LYS A 134 14.26 -6.52 -14.66
N ALA A 135 14.43 -5.36 -14.03
CA ALA A 135 14.00 -5.13 -12.64
C ALA A 135 12.48 -5.29 -12.48
N THR A 136 11.70 -4.77 -13.43
CA THR A 136 10.24 -4.90 -13.47
C THR A 136 9.81 -6.35 -13.65
N LEU A 137 10.43 -7.08 -14.59
CA LEU A 137 10.13 -8.50 -14.79
C LEU A 137 10.37 -9.32 -13.51
N LEU A 138 11.53 -9.11 -12.87
CA LEU A 138 11.89 -9.82 -11.65
C LEU A 138 10.95 -9.43 -10.48
N SER A 139 10.73 -8.14 -10.26
CA SER A 139 9.89 -7.65 -9.16
C SER A 139 8.45 -8.12 -9.30
N VAL A 140 7.84 -8.03 -10.49
CA VAL A 140 6.50 -8.56 -10.74
C VAL A 140 6.45 -10.07 -10.50
N ALA A 141 7.41 -10.83 -11.03
CA ALA A 141 7.43 -12.29 -10.82
C ALA A 141 7.52 -12.67 -9.33
N VAL A 142 8.44 -12.06 -8.59
CA VAL A 142 8.62 -12.30 -7.14
C VAL A 142 7.36 -11.89 -6.38
N THR A 143 6.82 -10.72 -6.66
CA THR A 143 5.62 -10.19 -6.00
C THR A 143 4.40 -11.10 -6.25
N THR A 144 4.19 -11.52 -7.49
CA THR A 144 3.11 -12.47 -7.84
C THR A 144 3.24 -13.78 -7.08
N ILE A 145 4.45 -14.34 -6.98
CA ILE A 145 4.69 -15.58 -6.23
C ILE A 145 4.32 -15.39 -4.76
N PHE A 146 4.82 -14.33 -4.10
CA PHE A 146 4.52 -14.09 -2.69
C PHE A 146 3.04 -13.83 -2.43
N TYR A 147 2.39 -13.01 -3.27
CA TYR A 147 0.96 -12.72 -3.12
C TYR A 147 0.09 -13.95 -3.35
N MET A 148 0.39 -14.75 -4.37
CA MET A 148 -0.33 -16.00 -4.62
C MET A 148 -0.12 -17.00 -3.47
N LEU A 149 1.11 -17.16 -2.99
CA LEU A 149 1.40 -18.07 -1.88
C LEU A 149 0.70 -17.62 -0.59
N CYS A 150 0.84 -16.34 -0.20
CA CYS A 150 0.19 -15.82 1.00
C CYS A 150 -1.34 -15.89 0.90
N GLY A 151 -1.91 -15.53 -0.26
CA GLY A 151 -3.36 -15.60 -0.51
C GLY A 151 -3.88 -17.04 -0.46
N CYS A 152 -3.23 -17.97 -1.18
CA CYS A 152 -3.62 -19.36 -1.23
C CYS A 152 -3.47 -20.07 0.13
N PHE A 153 -2.31 -19.95 0.79
CA PHE A 153 -2.11 -20.61 2.08
C PHE A 153 -2.89 -19.94 3.21
N GLY A 154 -3.08 -18.61 3.18
CA GLY A 154 -3.98 -17.92 4.08
C GLY A 154 -5.43 -18.41 3.94
N TYR A 155 -5.93 -18.47 2.70
CA TYR A 155 -7.28 -18.98 2.43
C TYR A 155 -7.42 -20.47 2.75
N ALA A 156 -6.39 -21.29 2.48
CA ALA A 156 -6.38 -22.69 2.86
C ALA A 156 -6.38 -22.89 4.38
N ALA A 157 -5.72 -22.00 5.14
CA ALA A 157 -5.64 -22.05 6.59
C ALA A 157 -6.95 -21.65 7.29
N PHE A 158 -7.64 -20.64 6.77
CA PHE A 158 -8.77 -20.01 7.44
C PHE A 158 -10.13 -20.17 6.74
N GLY A 159 -10.16 -20.46 5.44
CA GLY A 159 -11.38 -20.65 4.67
C GLY A 159 -12.30 -19.44 4.76
N ASP A 160 -13.57 -19.66 5.11
CA ASP A 160 -14.57 -18.59 5.25
C ASP A 160 -14.22 -17.53 6.30
N LEU A 161 -13.33 -17.86 7.25
CA LEU A 161 -12.87 -16.95 8.31
C LEU A 161 -11.58 -16.22 7.94
N SER A 162 -11.18 -16.24 6.66
CA SER A 162 -9.96 -15.58 6.20
C SER A 162 -10.00 -14.08 6.52
N PRO A 163 -9.04 -13.58 7.30
CA PRO A 163 -9.00 -12.17 7.65
C PRO A 163 -8.48 -11.35 6.47
N GLY A 164 -8.90 -10.08 6.39
CA GLY A 164 -8.37 -9.14 5.40
C GLY A 164 -6.87 -8.88 5.56
N ASN A 165 -6.36 -8.87 6.80
CA ASN A 165 -4.93 -8.91 7.09
C ASN A 165 -4.56 -10.31 7.59
N LEU A 166 -3.78 -11.04 6.81
CA LEU A 166 -3.37 -12.42 7.09
C LEU A 166 -2.82 -12.61 8.52
N LEU A 167 -1.98 -11.68 9.00
CA LEU A 167 -1.34 -11.82 10.32
C LEU A 167 -2.33 -11.73 11.48
N THR A 168 -3.48 -11.09 11.30
CA THR A 168 -4.50 -11.02 12.36
C THR A 168 -5.16 -12.37 12.64
N GLY A 169 -5.17 -13.28 11.67
CA GLY A 169 -5.67 -14.65 11.86
C GLY A 169 -4.79 -15.50 12.77
N PHE A 170 -3.53 -15.10 12.96
CA PHE A 170 -2.56 -15.78 13.83
C PHE A 170 -2.44 -15.16 15.22
N GLY A 171 -3.40 -14.33 15.65
CA GLY A 171 -3.31 -13.59 16.93
C GLY A 171 -3.05 -14.44 18.18
N PHE A 172 -3.32 -15.75 18.12
CA PHE A 172 -3.08 -16.72 19.20
C PHE A 172 -1.93 -17.70 18.89
N TYR A 173 -1.18 -17.46 17.82
CA TYR A 173 -0.13 -18.37 17.37
C TYR A 173 1.05 -18.37 18.32
N ASN A 174 1.49 -19.57 18.72
CA ASN A 174 2.70 -19.75 19.49
C ASN A 174 3.84 -20.24 18.58
N PRO A 175 5.01 -19.55 18.56
CA PRO A 175 5.38 -18.49 19.49
C PRO A 175 4.96 -17.07 19.04
N TYR A 176 4.37 -16.31 19.96
CA TYR A 176 3.86 -14.95 19.71
C TYR A 176 4.95 -13.93 19.33
N TRP A 177 6.20 -14.15 19.74
CA TRP A 177 7.32 -13.26 19.36
C TRP A 177 7.52 -13.19 17.84
N LEU A 178 7.21 -14.28 17.12
CA LEU A 178 7.34 -14.32 15.67
C LEU A 178 6.29 -13.42 15.00
N LEU A 179 5.08 -13.38 15.56
CA LEU A 179 4.02 -12.48 15.13
C LEU A 179 4.37 -11.02 15.44
N ASP A 180 5.01 -10.75 16.58
CA ASP A 180 5.45 -9.41 16.94
C ASP A 180 6.54 -8.89 15.99
N ILE A 181 7.51 -9.74 15.61
CA ILE A 181 8.53 -9.41 14.60
C ILE A 181 7.86 -9.08 13.26
N ALA A 182 6.88 -9.89 12.82
CA ALA A 182 6.18 -9.63 11.56
C ALA A 182 5.42 -8.29 11.58
N ASN A 183 4.72 -7.99 12.68
CA ASN A 183 4.03 -6.71 12.82
C ASN A 183 4.99 -5.51 12.91
N ALA A 184 6.13 -5.66 13.58
CA ALA A 184 7.18 -4.63 13.61
C ALA A 184 7.76 -4.39 12.21
N ALA A 185 8.04 -5.46 11.46
CA ALA A 185 8.50 -5.39 10.08
C ALA A 185 7.48 -4.69 9.17
N ILE A 186 6.17 -4.94 9.33
CA ILE A 186 5.13 -4.20 8.59
C ILE A 186 5.23 -2.70 8.88
N VAL A 187 5.35 -2.29 10.14
CA VAL A 187 5.44 -0.86 10.49
C VAL A 187 6.65 -0.21 9.83
N ILE A 188 7.82 -0.85 9.90
CA ILE A 188 9.05 -0.33 9.29
C ILE A 188 8.93 -0.29 7.75
N HIS A 189 8.33 -1.32 7.13
CA HIS A 189 8.05 -1.31 5.69
C HIS A 189 7.14 -0.13 5.32
N LEU A 190 6.05 0.07 6.05
CA LEU A 190 5.08 1.14 5.76
C LEU A 190 5.70 2.54 5.87
N ILE A 191 6.64 2.74 6.80
CA ILE A 191 7.39 3.99 6.91
C ILE A 191 8.16 4.28 5.60
N GLY A 192 8.91 3.28 5.12
CA GLY A 192 9.64 3.45 3.86
C GLY A 192 8.73 3.58 2.64
N ALA A 193 7.65 2.81 2.59
CA ALA A 193 6.68 2.89 1.51
C ALA A 193 6.02 4.28 1.44
N TYR A 194 5.64 4.86 2.58
CA TYR A 194 5.07 6.22 2.64
C TYR A 194 6.01 7.23 2.00
N GLN A 195 7.29 7.21 2.36
CA GLN A 195 8.29 8.12 1.81
C GLN A 195 8.48 7.93 0.30
N VAL A 196 8.58 6.68 -0.16
CA VAL A 196 8.72 6.39 -1.60
C VAL A 196 7.57 6.95 -2.43
N TYR A 197 6.33 6.87 -1.93
CA TYR A 197 5.17 7.40 -2.64
C TYR A 197 4.98 8.91 -2.49
N CYS A 198 5.32 9.51 -1.35
CA CYS A 198 5.08 10.92 -1.10
C CYS A 198 6.14 11.85 -1.71
N GLN A 199 7.39 11.39 -1.84
CA GLN A 199 8.48 12.23 -2.34
C GLN A 199 8.24 12.76 -3.78
N PRO A 200 7.75 11.97 -4.76
CA PRO A 200 7.39 12.49 -6.07
C PRO A 200 6.33 13.59 -6.02
N LEU A 201 5.29 13.40 -5.20
CA LEU A 201 4.25 14.40 -5.00
C LEU A 201 4.84 15.69 -4.40
N PHE A 202 5.76 15.54 -3.45
CA PHE A 202 6.42 16.67 -2.83
C PHE A 202 7.30 17.45 -3.78
N ALA A 203 8.11 16.76 -4.57
CA ALA A 203 8.93 17.36 -5.61
C ALA A 203 8.06 18.10 -6.63
N PHE A 204 6.95 17.51 -7.06
CA PHE A 204 6.01 18.13 -8.01
C PHE A 204 5.44 19.45 -7.46
N ILE A 205 4.84 19.42 -6.25
CA ILE A 205 4.21 20.61 -5.65
C ILE A 205 5.23 21.70 -5.38
N GLU A 206 6.40 21.35 -4.84
CA GLU A 206 7.47 22.33 -4.56
C GLU A 206 8.00 22.98 -5.83
N LYS A 207 8.24 22.20 -6.88
CA LYS A 207 8.69 22.71 -8.17
C LYS A 207 7.66 23.64 -8.79
N THR A 208 6.41 23.20 -8.90
CA THR A 208 5.32 24.02 -9.47
C THR A 208 5.10 25.31 -8.69
N THR A 209 5.14 25.24 -7.35
CA THR A 209 4.95 26.43 -6.50
C THR A 209 6.11 27.42 -6.64
N SER A 210 7.35 26.92 -6.77
CA SER A 210 8.54 27.74 -7.03
C SER A 210 8.47 28.44 -8.39
N GLU A 211 7.98 27.75 -9.42
CA GLU A 211 7.79 28.32 -10.77
C GLU A 211 6.69 29.38 -10.81
N TRP A 212 5.61 29.21 -10.03
CA TRP A 212 4.49 30.16 -10.00
C TRP A 212 4.75 31.40 -9.15
N PHE A 213 5.56 31.27 -8.09
CA PHE A 213 5.85 32.36 -7.15
C PHE A 213 7.35 32.57 -6.93
N PRO A 214 8.12 32.89 -7.99
CA PRO A 214 9.59 32.98 -7.92
C PRO A 214 10.08 34.07 -6.95
N ASP A 215 9.33 35.16 -6.79
CA ASP A 215 9.71 36.29 -5.93
C ASP A 215 9.40 36.07 -4.43
N SER A 216 8.71 34.98 -4.10
CA SER A 216 8.32 34.70 -2.72
C SER A 216 9.52 34.20 -1.91
N LYS A 217 9.99 35.05 -0.99
CA LYS A 217 11.05 34.69 -0.02
C LYS A 217 10.68 33.51 0.88
N PHE A 218 9.40 33.17 1.02
CA PHE A 218 8.99 31.98 1.79
C PHE A 218 9.21 30.68 1.02
N ILE A 219 9.06 30.73 -0.31
CA ILE A 219 9.14 29.57 -1.20
C ILE A 219 10.58 29.38 -1.72
N ALA A 220 11.25 30.45 -2.14
CA ALA A 220 12.55 30.37 -2.79
C ALA A 220 13.75 30.36 -1.82
N ARG A 221 13.57 30.79 -0.56
CA ARG A 221 14.68 30.95 0.38
C ARG A 221 15.08 29.61 1.02
N GLU A 222 16.31 29.19 0.76
CA GLU A 222 16.99 28.14 1.52
C GLU A 222 17.76 28.75 2.70
N ILE A 223 17.50 28.27 3.90
CA ILE A 223 18.23 28.61 5.13
C ILE A 223 19.19 27.45 5.41
N THR A 224 20.50 27.69 5.35
CA THR A 224 21.51 26.69 5.67
C THR A 224 21.71 26.63 7.19
N ILE A 225 21.35 25.49 7.77
CA ILE A 225 21.56 25.20 9.19
C ILE A 225 22.81 24.34 9.30
N PRO A 226 23.91 24.83 9.91
CA PRO A 226 25.10 24.03 10.13
C PRO A 226 24.79 22.94 11.16
N ILE A 227 24.99 21.68 10.80
CA ILE A 227 24.89 20.54 11.70
C ILE A 227 26.31 20.07 12.03
N PRO A 228 26.73 20.09 13.31
CA PRO A 228 28.04 19.59 13.70
C PRO A 228 28.25 18.13 13.24
N GLY A 229 29.25 17.88 12.40
CA GLY A 229 29.62 16.53 11.94
C GLY A 229 28.89 16.01 10.70
N TYR A 230 27.94 16.76 10.12
CA TYR A 230 27.20 16.37 8.92
C TYR A 230 27.16 17.49 7.87
N THR A 231 26.65 17.20 6.67
CA THR A 231 26.41 18.21 5.64
C THR A 231 25.40 19.25 6.15
N PRO A 232 25.58 20.55 5.86
CA PRO A 232 24.63 21.59 6.27
C PRO A 232 23.23 21.29 5.76
N TYR A 233 22.24 21.35 6.65
CA TYR A 233 20.85 21.11 6.28
C TYR A 233 20.24 22.35 5.64
N LYS A 234 19.69 22.20 4.44
CA LYS A 234 19.01 23.27 3.71
C LYS A 234 17.54 23.28 4.08
N LEU A 235 17.18 24.13 5.03
CA LEU A 235 15.80 24.30 5.47
C LEU A 235 15.07 25.26 4.53
N ASN A 236 13.94 24.81 3.98
CA ASN A 236 13.00 25.62 3.23
C ASN A 236 11.70 25.71 4.04
N LEU A 237 11.23 26.93 4.33
CA LEU A 237 10.07 27.14 5.20
C LEU A 237 8.77 26.66 4.55
N PHE A 238 8.60 26.85 3.24
CA PHE A 238 7.47 26.32 2.49
C PHE A 238 7.44 24.79 2.54
N ARG A 239 8.57 24.13 2.26
CA ARG A 239 8.73 22.68 2.37
C ARG A 239 8.28 22.17 3.75
N LEU A 240 8.81 22.79 4.82
CA LEU A 240 8.52 22.39 6.19
C LEU A 240 7.02 22.48 6.49
N VAL A 241 6.40 23.63 6.21
CA VAL A 241 5.00 23.88 6.54
C VAL A 241 4.07 22.97 5.73
N TRP A 242 4.23 22.95 4.41
CA TRP A 242 3.28 22.25 3.56
C TRP A 242 3.39 20.72 3.71
N ARG A 243 4.61 20.15 3.78
CA ARG A 243 4.79 18.70 4.01
C ARG A 243 4.22 18.30 5.37
N THR A 244 4.40 19.12 6.40
CA THR A 244 3.80 18.87 7.73
C THR A 244 2.26 18.88 7.66
N ILE A 245 1.66 19.87 7.00
CA ILE A 245 0.21 19.94 6.81
C ILE A 245 -0.30 18.71 6.05
N PHE A 246 0.42 18.29 5.01
CA PHE A 246 0.07 17.09 4.24
C PHE A 246 0.05 15.84 5.12
N VAL A 247 1.12 15.59 5.88
CA VAL A 247 1.20 14.42 6.78
C VAL A 247 0.10 14.49 7.85
N LEU A 248 -0.17 15.67 8.43
CA LEU A 248 -1.26 15.85 9.40
C LEU A 248 -2.63 15.50 8.79
N ILE A 249 -2.93 15.99 7.59
CA ILE A 249 -4.19 15.69 6.89
C ILE A 249 -4.31 14.19 6.63
N THR A 250 -3.28 13.56 6.06
CA THR A 250 -3.30 12.11 5.78
C THR A 250 -3.44 11.26 7.05
N THR A 251 -2.84 11.70 8.16
CA THR A 251 -2.96 11.04 9.47
C THR A 251 -4.39 11.15 10.01
N VAL A 252 -4.99 12.34 9.95
CA VAL A 252 -6.39 12.56 10.38
C VAL A 252 -7.36 11.75 9.52
N ILE A 253 -7.17 11.72 8.20
CA ILE A 253 -7.98 10.90 7.30
C ILE A 253 -7.86 9.42 7.66
N SER A 254 -6.64 8.93 7.91
CA SER A 254 -6.40 7.54 8.34
C SER A 254 -7.10 7.20 9.66
N MET A 255 -7.15 8.15 10.59
CA MET A 255 -7.86 8.00 11.86
C MET A 255 -9.38 8.00 11.71
N LEU A 256 -9.91 8.73 10.72
CA LEU A 256 -11.35 8.82 10.43
C LEU A 256 -11.88 7.61 9.64
N MET A 257 -11.06 7.03 8.78
CA MET A 257 -11.44 5.94 7.88
C MET A 257 -10.39 4.80 7.91
N PRO A 258 -10.30 4.02 8.99
CA PRO A 258 -9.33 2.92 9.11
C PRO A 258 -9.75 1.65 8.33
N PHE A 259 -10.47 1.79 7.21
CA PHE A 259 -10.98 0.69 6.39
C PHE A 259 -9.97 0.32 5.31
N PHE A 260 -8.89 -0.34 5.71
CA PHE A 260 -7.74 -0.57 4.82
C PHE A 260 -8.12 -1.22 3.48
N ASN A 261 -8.91 -2.31 3.51
CA ASN A 261 -9.26 -3.05 2.30
C ASN A 261 -10.14 -2.22 1.34
N ASP A 262 -11.09 -1.47 1.88
CA ASP A 262 -11.97 -0.62 1.07
C ASP A 262 -11.22 0.54 0.45
N VAL A 263 -10.36 1.21 1.24
CA VAL A 263 -9.52 2.30 0.73
C VAL A 263 -8.58 1.80 -0.36
N VAL A 264 -7.92 0.66 -0.13
CA VAL A 264 -7.06 0.02 -1.13
C VAL A 264 -7.84 -0.36 -2.39
N GLY A 265 -9.06 -0.89 -2.25
CA GLY A 265 -9.94 -1.21 -3.37
C GLY A 265 -10.32 0.02 -4.20
N ILE A 266 -10.66 1.14 -3.54
CA ILE A 266 -10.96 2.43 -4.21
C ILE A 266 -9.73 2.96 -4.93
N LEU A 267 -8.57 3.02 -4.26
CA LEU A 267 -7.33 3.53 -4.85
C LEU A 267 -6.87 2.68 -6.03
N GLY A 268 -6.97 1.34 -5.90
CA GLY A 268 -6.69 0.41 -6.98
C GLY A 268 -7.60 0.63 -8.18
N ALA A 269 -8.90 0.75 -7.96
CA ALA A 269 -9.88 0.99 -9.02
C ALA A 269 -9.65 2.33 -9.76
N LEU A 270 -9.38 3.42 -9.02
CA LEU A 270 -9.15 4.74 -9.60
C LEU A 270 -7.80 4.86 -10.31
N GLY A 271 -6.76 4.22 -9.78
CA GLY A 271 -5.42 4.29 -10.39
C GLY A 271 -5.24 3.34 -11.58
N PHE A 272 -5.79 2.12 -11.49
CA PHE A 272 -5.48 1.04 -12.43
C PHE A 272 -5.86 1.34 -13.88
N TRP A 273 -7.13 1.66 -14.15
CA TRP A 273 -7.55 1.89 -15.53
C TRP A 273 -6.84 3.08 -16.19
N PRO A 274 -6.87 4.31 -15.64
CA PRO A 274 -6.28 5.45 -16.33
C PRO A 274 -4.76 5.29 -16.47
N LEU A 275 -4.05 4.97 -15.39
CA LEU A 275 -2.59 5.09 -15.31
C LEU A 275 -1.86 3.83 -15.77
N THR A 276 -2.42 2.64 -15.52
CA THR A 276 -1.78 1.36 -15.88
C THR A 276 -2.24 0.82 -17.22
N VAL A 277 -3.47 1.15 -17.65
CA VAL A 277 -4.06 0.59 -18.88
C VAL A 277 -4.24 1.65 -19.96
N TYR A 278 -5.12 2.62 -19.75
CA TYR A 278 -5.55 3.58 -20.77
C TYR A 278 -4.41 4.42 -21.31
N PHE A 279 -3.69 5.16 -20.45
CA PHE A 279 -2.59 6.02 -20.91
C PHE A 279 -1.48 5.23 -21.60
N PRO A 280 -0.95 4.13 -21.04
CA PRO A 280 0.07 3.33 -21.73
C PRO A 280 -0.41 2.74 -23.06
N VAL A 281 -1.67 2.28 -23.16
CA VAL A 281 -2.23 1.75 -24.40
C VAL A 281 -2.36 2.83 -25.47
N GLU A 282 -2.88 4.01 -25.13
CA GLU A 282 -2.99 5.14 -26.06
C GLU A 282 -1.62 5.66 -26.50
N MET A 283 -0.68 5.81 -25.56
CA MET A 283 0.71 6.16 -25.87
C MET A 283 1.34 5.14 -26.82
N TYR A 284 1.09 3.84 -26.62
CA TYR A 284 1.58 2.79 -27.49
C TYR A 284 0.98 2.86 -28.91
N ILE A 285 -0.32 3.08 -29.03
CA ILE A 285 -1.03 3.24 -30.31
C ILE A 285 -0.44 4.42 -31.09
N VAL A 286 -0.26 5.56 -30.43
CA VAL A 286 0.29 6.79 -31.05
C VAL A 286 1.75 6.58 -31.45
N GLN A 287 2.61 6.10 -30.54
CA GLN A 287 4.04 5.92 -30.82
C GLN A 287 4.31 4.88 -31.90
N LYS A 288 3.54 3.78 -31.96
CA LYS A 288 3.68 2.74 -32.98
C LYS A 288 2.84 2.99 -34.23
N ARG A 289 2.11 4.11 -34.31
CA ARG A 289 1.25 4.49 -35.43
C ARG A 289 0.33 3.34 -35.86
N ILE A 290 -0.30 2.69 -34.89
CA ILE A 290 -1.16 1.53 -35.15
C ILE A 290 -2.39 2.00 -35.94
N PRO A 291 -2.70 1.42 -37.12
CA PRO A 291 -3.86 1.83 -37.90
C PRO A 291 -5.16 1.60 -37.12
N LYS A 292 -6.02 2.62 -37.10
CA LYS A 292 -7.39 2.50 -36.55
C LYS A 292 -8.11 1.35 -37.25
N TRP A 293 -8.90 0.59 -36.48
CA TRP A 293 -9.64 -0.60 -36.95
C TRP A 293 -8.79 -1.79 -37.39
N SER A 294 -7.46 -1.73 -37.28
CA SER A 294 -6.66 -2.95 -37.38
C SER A 294 -7.02 -3.91 -36.24
N ALA A 295 -6.85 -5.22 -36.45
CA ALA A 295 -7.09 -6.22 -35.40
C ALA A 295 -6.34 -5.89 -34.11
N ARG A 296 -5.09 -5.42 -34.21
CA ARG A 296 -4.28 -5.00 -33.06
C ARG A 296 -4.88 -3.80 -32.31
N TRP A 297 -5.38 -2.81 -33.04
CA TRP A 297 -6.04 -1.66 -32.42
C TRP A 297 -7.32 -2.09 -31.70
N ILE A 298 -8.14 -2.93 -32.35
CA ILE A 298 -9.37 -3.45 -31.75
C ILE A 298 -9.06 -4.25 -30.47
N SER A 299 -8.07 -5.15 -30.49
CA SER A 299 -7.66 -5.90 -29.30
C SER A 299 -7.23 -5.00 -28.14
N LEU A 300 -6.47 -3.94 -28.42
CA LEU A 300 -6.02 -2.98 -27.40
C LEU A 300 -7.19 -2.17 -26.81
N GLN A 301 -8.15 -1.77 -27.64
CA GLN A 301 -9.34 -1.05 -27.18
C GLN A 301 -10.27 -1.96 -26.37
N ILE A 302 -10.48 -3.21 -26.80
CA ILE A 302 -11.25 -4.20 -26.02
C ILE A 302 -10.60 -4.43 -24.65
N LEU A 303 -9.28 -4.59 -24.59
CA LEU A 303 -8.56 -4.72 -23.32
C LEU A 303 -8.79 -3.50 -22.41
N SER A 304 -8.62 -2.30 -22.96
CA SER A 304 -8.83 -1.04 -22.21
C SER A 304 -10.26 -0.94 -21.67
N MET A 305 -11.27 -1.22 -22.50
CA MET A 305 -12.68 -1.18 -22.09
C MET A 305 -13.03 -2.26 -21.07
N ALA A 306 -12.48 -3.47 -21.20
CA ALA A 306 -12.69 -4.53 -20.21
C ALA A 306 -12.10 -4.13 -18.84
N CYS A 307 -10.88 -3.58 -18.83
CA CYS A 307 -10.27 -3.06 -17.61
C CYS A 307 -11.03 -1.87 -17.01
N LEU A 308 -11.67 -1.04 -17.83
CA LEU A 308 -12.55 0.03 -17.36
C LEU A 308 -13.75 -0.53 -16.59
N VAL A 309 -14.43 -1.53 -17.18
CA VAL A 309 -15.60 -2.18 -16.54
C VAL A 309 -15.19 -2.82 -15.21
N ILE A 310 -14.05 -3.53 -15.18
CA ILE A 310 -13.49 -4.11 -13.95
C ILE A 310 -13.22 -3.04 -12.90
N SER A 311 -12.64 -1.91 -13.30
CA SER A 311 -12.34 -0.80 -12.39
C SER A 311 -13.60 -0.15 -11.84
N ILE A 312 -14.63 0.03 -12.66
CA ILE A 312 -15.93 0.55 -12.20
C ILE A 312 -16.58 -0.42 -11.21
N ALA A 313 -16.59 -1.73 -11.50
CA ALA A 313 -17.11 -2.74 -10.59
C ALA A 313 -16.36 -2.71 -9.25
N ALA A 314 -15.03 -2.69 -9.29
CA ALA A 314 -14.18 -2.62 -8.12
C ALA A 314 -14.42 -1.36 -7.28
N LEU A 315 -14.61 -0.21 -7.94
CA LEU A 315 -14.93 1.06 -7.28
C LEU A 315 -16.27 0.95 -6.54
N VAL A 316 -17.32 0.45 -7.20
CA VAL A 316 -18.65 0.27 -6.60
C VAL A 316 -18.59 -0.69 -5.41
N GLY A 317 -17.94 -1.84 -5.56
CA GLY A 317 -17.79 -2.81 -4.47
C GLY A 317 -17.06 -2.24 -3.25
N SER A 318 -15.99 -1.47 -3.48
CA SER A 318 -15.22 -0.86 -2.39
C SER A 318 -15.98 0.27 -1.70
N PHE A 319 -16.73 1.11 -2.45
CA PHE A 319 -17.62 2.10 -1.84
C PHE A 319 -18.75 1.47 -1.03
N ALA A 320 -19.35 0.39 -1.53
CA ALA A 320 -20.36 -0.36 -0.79
C ALA A 320 -19.81 -0.90 0.54
N GLY A 321 -18.56 -1.38 0.53
CA GLY A 321 -17.85 -1.80 1.74
C GLY A 321 -17.63 -0.65 2.73
N VAL A 322 -17.11 0.51 2.29
CA VAL A 322 -16.99 1.72 3.16
C VAL A 322 -18.34 2.10 3.78
N VAL A 323 -19.41 2.13 2.99
CA VAL A 323 -20.75 2.51 3.47
C VAL A 323 -21.27 1.49 4.50
N SER A 324 -20.99 0.21 4.30
CA SER A 324 -21.34 -0.84 5.26
C SER A 324 -20.59 -0.65 6.58
N ASP A 325 -19.27 -0.44 6.52
CA ASP A 325 -18.42 -0.30 7.70
C ASP A 325 -18.73 0.98 8.49
N LEU A 326 -19.04 2.08 7.80
CA LEU A 326 -19.45 3.34 8.43
C LEU A 326 -20.73 3.25 9.26
N LYS A 327 -21.63 2.28 8.99
CA LYS A 327 -22.84 2.09 9.81
C LYS A 327 -22.52 1.64 11.23
N VAL A 328 -21.41 0.93 11.42
CA VAL A 328 -21.00 0.35 12.71
C VAL A 328 -19.89 1.19 13.34
N TYR A 329 -19.10 1.89 12.53
CA TYR A 329 -17.94 2.65 12.96
C TYR A 329 -18.30 3.92 13.73
N LYS A 330 -17.60 4.15 14.86
CA LYS A 330 -17.67 5.40 15.63
C LYS A 330 -16.31 6.10 15.56
N PRO A 331 -16.20 7.26 14.88
CA PRO A 331 -14.95 8.00 14.74
C PRO A 331 -14.26 8.24 16.08
N PHE A 332 -12.94 8.05 16.09
CA PHE A 332 -12.05 8.28 17.24
C PHE A 332 -12.33 7.43 18.48
N LYS A 333 -13.29 6.50 18.45
CA LYS A 333 -13.62 5.57 19.54
C LYS A 333 -13.22 4.13 19.24
N THR A 334 -12.35 3.91 18.25
CA THR A 334 -11.81 2.59 17.91
C THR A 334 -11.01 2.00 19.06
N SER A 335 -11.67 1.10 19.80
CA SER A 335 -11.05 0.14 20.70
C SER A 335 -11.25 -1.25 20.10
N TYR A 336 -10.16 -1.94 19.79
CA TYR A 336 -10.17 -3.31 19.27
C TYR A 336 -10.29 -4.37 20.36
#